data_AF-A0A7K9BF53-F1
#
_entry.id   AF-A0A7K9BF53-F1
#
_cell.length_a   1.000
_cell.length_b   1.000
_cell.length_c   1.000
_cell.angle_alpha   90.00
_cell.angle_beta   90.00
_cell.angle_gamma   90.00
#
_symmetry.space_group_name_H-M   'P 1'
#
loop_
_entity.id
_entity.type
_entity.pdbx_description
1 polymer ?
#
loop_
_entity_poly.entity_id
_entity_poly.type
_entity_poly.pdbx_seq_one_letter_code
_entity_poly.pdbx_strand_id
1 'polypeptide(L)'
;MYRAWVGTWKPHRPRGPVMAQFTSPGPKYSIPGTTGYLKHDPTKKQAPAYTWGRAKPPAKEDCSPGPCYHVGSSMTRTGRHVAPGYTMCGRPKVTTEITPGPGDYSLEKSKNHIYKCAPAHSMSFRHETTDVDITPGPDAYTVPRVMGPNTAYTAASPCYSMKWRSKLGLCEEDLCKTPGPAAYRKTELDVYKTRAPKYTI
;
A
#
# COMPACT_ATOMS: atom_id res chain seq x y z
N MET A 1 -42.91 19.59 -60.06
CA MET A 1 -42.94 18.25 -60.70
C MET A 1 -44.24 17.56 -60.30
N TYR A 2 -45.17 17.43 -61.24
CA TYR A 2 -46.50 16.84 -61.04
C TYR A 2 -46.40 15.31 -61.07
N ARG A 3 -46.92 14.61 -60.06
CA ARG A 3 -47.05 13.14 -60.08
C ARG A 3 -48.50 12.78 -60.40
N ALA A 4 -48.67 12.02 -61.48
CA ALA A 4 -49.95 11.48 -61.93
C ALA A 4 -50.49 10.44 -60.94
N TRP A 5 -51.80 10.49 -60.67
CA TRP A 5 -52.53 9.57 -59.79
C TRP A 5 -53.28 8.54 -60.64
N VAL A 6 -53.26 7.27 -60.23
CA VAL A 6 -54.11 6.21 -60.80
C VAL A 6 -55.05 5.72 -59.70
N GLY A 7 -56.35 6.03 -59.83
CA GLY A 7 -57.41 5.51 -58.96
C GLY A 7 -57.57 6.15 -57.57
N THR A 8 -58.55 5.66 -56.80
CA THR A 8 -58.93 6.12 -55.44
C THR A 8 -58.01 5.59 -54.33
N TRP A 9 -56.97 4.82 -54.67
CA TRP A 9 -56.08 4.23 -53.69
C TRP A 9 -54.92 5.19 -53.34
N LYS A 10 -54.82 5.56 -52.07
CA LYS A 10 -53.69 6.31 -51.52
C LYS A 10 -52.76 5.34 -50.78
N PRO A 11 -51.47 5.21 -51.15
CA PRO A 11 -50.51 4.47 -50.34
C PRO A 11 -50.41 5.14 -48.96
N HIS A 12 -50.74 4.38 -47.91
CA HIS A 12 -50.68 4.88 -46.55
C HIS A 12 -49.23 5.18 -46.18
N ARG A 13 -48.94 6.44 -45.86
CA ARG A 13 -47.64 6.82 -45.30
C ARG A 13 -47.58 6.32 -43.85
N PRO A 14 -46.50 5.67 -43.42
CA PRO A 14 -46.36 5.26 -42.03
C PRO A 14 -46.41 6.50 -41.14
N ARG A 15 -47.19 6.43 -40.05
CA ARG A 15 -47.44 7.56 -39.13
C ARG A 15 -46.24 7.91 -38.24
N GLY A 16 -45.13 7.19 -38.38
CA GLY A 16 -43.90 7.36 -37.64
C GLY A 16 -42.82 6.39 -38.12
N PRO A 17 -41.60 6.50 -37.59
CA PRO A 17 -40.50 5.60 -37.92
C PRO A 17 -40.86 4.15 -37.55
N VAL A 18 -40.67 3.22 -38.49
CA VAL A 18 -40.92 1.79 -38.29
C VAL A 18 -39.61 1.13 -37.88
N MET A 19 -39.63 0.35 -36.79
CA MET A 19 -38.42 -0.19 -36.16
C MET A 19 -37.54 -1.05 -37.08
N ALA A 20 -38.13 -1.65 -38.13
CA ALA A 20 -37.41 -2.41 -39.15
C ALA A 20 -36.49 -1.54 -40.05
N GLN A 21 -36.63 -0.22 -40.01
CA GLN A 21 -35.78 0.73 -40.75
C GLN A 21 -34.47 1.04 -40.01
N PHE A 22 -34.35 0.68 -38.73
CA PHE A 22 -33.11 0.80 -37.99
C PHE A 22 -32.33 -0.51 -38.09
N THR A 23 -31.11 -0.46 -38.62
CA THR A 23 -30.12 -1.54 -38.59
C THR A 23 -29.55 -1.72 -37.18
N SER A 24 -30.42 -1.92 -36.19
CA SER A 24 -30.05 -2.29 -34.84
C SER A 24 -30.36 -3.76 -34.60
N PRO A 25 -29.48 -4.51 -33.89
CA PRO A 25 -29.59 -5.95 -33.73
C PRO A 25 -30.81 -6.32 -32.89
N GLY A 26 -31.95 -6.56 -33.54
CA GLY A 26 -33.16 -7.19 -33.00
C GLY A 26 -33.81 -6.50 -31.79
N PRO A 27 -34.96 -7.03 -31.31
CA PRO A 27 -35.58 -6.55 -30.09
C PRO A 27 -34.61 -6.77 -28.93
N LYS A 28 -34.03 -5.67 -28.45
CA LYS A 28 -33.13 -5.63 -27.31
C LYS A 28 -33.97 -5.84 -26.03
N TYR A 29 -34.20 -7.09 -25.65
CA TYR A 29 -34.48 -7.38 -24.24
C TYR A 29 -33.31 -6.77 -23.46
N SER A 30 -33.60 -5.88 -22.51
CA SER A 30 -32.61 -5.14 -21.71
C SER A 30 -31.91 -6.06 -20.70
N ILE A 31 -31.50 -7.24 -21.14
CA ILE A 31 -30.77 -8.22 -20.36
C ILE A 31 -29.31 -7.73 -20.33
N PRO A 32 -28.73 -7.52 -19.14
CA PRO A 32 -27.32 -7.16 -19.02
C PRO A 32 -26.45 -8.26 -19.62
N GLY A 33 -25.35 -7.88 -20.27
CA GLY A 33 -24.40 -8.85 -20.83
C GLY A 33 -23.70 -9.66 -19.74
N THR A 34 -23.29 -10.89 -20.04
CA THR A 34 -22.53 -11.75 -19.11
C THR A 34 -21.01 -11.58 -19.22
N THR A 35 -20.55 -10.67 -20.08
CA THR A 35 -19.14 -10.44 -20.40
C THR A 35 -18.65 -9.09 -19.88
N GLY A 36 -17.49 -9.08 -19.19
CA GLY A 36 -16.88 -7.87 -18.66
C GLY A 36 -17.51 -7.36 -17.36
N TYR A 37 -16.97 -6.27 -16.81
CA TYR A 37 -17.35 -5.72 -15.50
C TYR A 37 -18.47 -4.67 -15.59
N LEU A 38 -18.52 -3.91 -16.68
CA LEU A 38 -19.49 -2.83 -16.85
C LEU A 38 -20.86 -3.42 -17.26
N LYS A 39 -21.88 -3.24 -16.40
CA LYS A 39 -23.26 -3.71 -16.62
C LYS A 39 -23.40 -5.24 -16.72
N HIS A 40 -22.61 -5.97 -15.92
CA HIS A 40 -22.76 -7.42 -15.77
C HIS A 40 -23.97 -7.77 -14.88
N ASP A 41 -24.66 -8.85 -15.23
CA ASP A 41 -25.80 -9.38 -14.47
C ASP A 41 -25.31 -10.14 -13.21
N PRO A 42 -25.51 -9.61 -11.98
CA PRO A 42 -24.94 -10.17 -10.75
C PRO A 42 -25.44 -11.59 -10.43
N THR A 43 -26.52 -12.04 -11.08
CA THR A 43 -27.08 -13.38 -10.90
C THR A 43 -26.27 -14.47 -11.62
N LYS A 44 -25.36 -14.11 -12.53
CA LYS A 44 -24.62 -15.06 -13.39
C LYS A 44 -23.12 -14.99 -13.13
N LYS A 45 -22.39 -16.07 -13.44
CA LYS A 45 -20.92 -16.03 -13.35
C LYS A 45 -20.35 -15.11 -14.44
N GLN A 46 -19.35 -14.31 -14.09
CA GLN A 46 -18.68 -13.37 -14.99
C GLN A 46 -17.64 -14.09 -15.85
N ALA A 47 -17.73 -13.93 -17.16
CA ALA A 47 -16.68 -14.39 -18.08
C ALA A 47 -15.53 -13.36 -18.15
N PRO A 48 -14.27 -13.81 -18.26
CA PRO A 48 -13.13 -12.89 -18.37
C PRO A 48 -13.26 -12.00 -19.61
N ALA A 49 -13.01 -10.70 -19.45
CA ALA A 49 -12.97 -9.75 -20.55
C ALA A 49 -11.58 -9.13 -20.65
N TYR A 50 -10.89 -9.42 -21.75
CA TYR A 50 -9.61 -8.80 -22.07
C TYR A 50 -9.88 -7.47 -22.77
N THR A 51 -9.63 -6.37 -22.08
CA THR A 51 -9.62 -5.04 -22.71
C THR A 51 -8.21 -4.77 -23.22
N TRP A 52 -8.04 -4.66 -24.53
CA TRP A 52 -6.87 -3.98 -25.07
C TRP A 52 -6.97 -2.49 -24.72
N GLY A 53 -5.85 -1.88 -24.31
CA GLY A 53 -5.81 -0.49 -23.88
C GLY A 53 -6.43 0.42 -24.95
N ARG A 54 -7.43 1.22 -24.57
CA ARG A 54 -8.02 2.20 -25.48
C ARG A 54 -6.97 3.26 -25.84
N ALA A 55 -7.11 3.85 -27.02
CA ALA A 55 -6.34 5.04 -27.39
C ALA A 55 -6.54 6.12 -26.31
N LYS A 56 -5.45 6.81 -25.94
CA LYS A 56 -5.53 7.93 -25.00
C LYS A 56 -6.53 8.96 -25.56
N PRO A 57 -7.38 9.56 -24.72
CA PRO A 57 -8.24 10.64 -25.17
C PRO A 57 -7.37 11.74 -25.81
N PRO A 58 -7.88 12.44 -26.85
CA PRO A 58 -7.14 13.54 -27.46
C PRO A 58 -6.75 14.55 -26.39
N ALA A 59 -5.52 15.08 -26.50
CA ALA A 59 -5.06 16.15 -25.62
C ALA A 59 -6.05 17.32 -25.72
N LYS A 60 -6.46 17.87 -24.57
CA LYS A 60 -7.34 19.04 -24.56
C LYS A 60 -6.65 20.18 -25.31
N GLU A 61 -7.35 20.79 -26.27
CA GLU A 61 -6.83 21.85 -27.14
C GLU A 61 -6.52 23.16 -26.37
N ASP A 62 -7.03 23.29 -25.15
CA ASP A 62 -6.87 24.47 -24.28
C ASP A 62 -5.66 24.38 -23.34
N CYS A 63 -4.64 23.60 -23.69
CA CYS A 63 -3.40 23.54 -22.93
C CYS A 63 -2.46 24.67 -23.36
N SER A 64 -2.73 25.89 -22.89
CA SER A 64 -1.68 26.90 -22.78
C SER A 64 -0.57 26.37 -21.86
N PRO A 65 0.70 26.79 -21.99
CA PRO A 65 1.81 26.32 -21.14
C PRO A 65 1.67 26.71 -19.65
N GLY A 66 0.52 27.24 -19.24
CA GLY A 66 0.20 27.61 -17.87
C GLY A 66 -0.46 26.48 -17.07
N PRO A 67 -0.50 26.62 -15.74
CA PRO A 67 -1.17 25.67 -14.87
C PRO A 67 -2.67 25.57 -15.23
N CYS A 68 -3.18 24.34 -15.28
CA CYS A 68 -4.61 24.02 -15.51
C CYS A 68 -5.52 24.44 -14.33
N TYR A 69 -4.95 25.05 -13.29
CA TYR A 69 -5.64 25.51 -12.09
C TYR A 69 -5.18 26.90 -11.70
N HIS A 70 -6.08 27.67 -11.08
CA HIS A 70 -5.79 29.01 -10.59
C HIS A 70 -4.77 28.95 -9.44
N VAL A 71 -3.57 29.48 -9.67
CA VAL A 71 -2.56 29.66 -8.62
C VAL A 71 -2.89 30.94 -7.86
N GLY A 72 -3.19 30.83 -6.56
CA GLY A 72 -3.44 32.00 -5.72
C GLY A 72 -2.22 32.93 -5.69
N SER A 73 -2.44 34.25 -5.77
CA SER A 73 -1.40 35.28 -5.82
C SER A 73 -0.43 35.28 -4.62
N SER A 74 -0.82 34.67 -3.51
CA SER A 74 -0.03 34.50 -2.29
C SER A 74 0.97 33.32 -2.37
N MET A 75 0.99 32.55 -3.45
CA MET A 75 1.83 31.35 -3.59
C MET A 75 3.16 31.67 -4.30
N THR A 76 4.30 31.46 -3.62
CA THR A 76 5.65 31.61 -4.16
C THR A 76 6.30 30.24 -4.39
N ARG A 77 7.50 30.21 -5.00
CA ARG A 77 8.27 28.97 -5.24
C ARG A 77 8.50 28.13 -3.97
N THR A 78 8.56 28.77 -2.81
CA THR A 78 8.84 28.12 -1.51
C THR A 78 7.59 27.88 -0.66
N GLY A 79 6.40 28.26 -1.14
CA GLY A 79 5.14 28.08 -0.43
C GLY A 79 4.31 29.35 -0.35
N ARG A 80 3.31 29.38 0.55
CA ARG A 80 2.46 30.56 0.73
C ARG A 80 3.24 31.68 1.41
N HIS A 81 3.28 32.86 0.81
CA HIS A 81 3.80 34.07 1.43
C HIS A 81 2.94 34.45 2.63
N VAL A 82 3.53 34.45 3.81
CA VAL A 82 2.95 34.93 5.07
C VAL A 82 3.82 36.08 5.57
N ALA A 83 3.20 37.21 5.95
CA ALA A 83 3.93 38.33 6.53
C ALA A 83 4.62 37.90 7.84
N PRO A 84 5.84 38.42 8.13
CA PRO A 84 6.53 38.09 9.37
C PRO A 84 5.69 38.48 10.58
N GLY A 85 5.42 37.53 11.47
CA GLY A 85 4.77 37.78 12.76
C GLY A 85 5.79 38.31 13.76
N TYR A 86 5.63 39.55 14.20
CA TYR A 86 6.45 40.11 15.28
C TYR A 86 5.84 39.74 16.63
N THR A 87 6.60 39.03 17.47
CA THR A 87 6.25 38.82 18.87
C THR A 87 6.80 39.97 19.70
N MET A 88 5.97 40.54 20.59
CA MET A 88 6.48 41.48 21.58
C MET A 88 7.26 40.69 22.63
N CYS A 89 8.58 40.84 22.64
CA CYS A 89 9.43 40.26 23.68
C CYS A 89 9.01 40.77 25.06
N GLY A 90 9.08 39.90 26.07
CA GLY A 90 8.79 40.27 27.46
C GLY A 90 9.72 41.39 27.95
N ARG A 91 9.26 42.15 28.95
CA ARG A 91 10.05 43.23 29.55
C ARG A 91 11.39 42.67 30.07
N PRO A 92 12.54 43.31 29.77
CA PRO A 92 13.80 42.90 30.36
C PRO A 92 13.70 43.01 31.88
N LYS A 93 14.14 41.97 32.60
CA LYS A 93 14.27 42.04 34.05
C LYS A 93 15.33 43.08 34.36
N VAL A 94 14.98 44.07 35.18
CA VAL A 94 15.94 45.05 35.69
C VAL A 94 16.90 44.30 36.59
N THR A 95 18.12 44.05 36.10
CA THR A 95 19.21 43.53 36.92
C THR A 95 19.73 44.67 37.78
N THR A 96 19.56 44.56 39.09
CA THR A 96 20.23 45.45 40.04
C THR A 96 21.74 45.27 39.90
N GLU A 97 22.44 46.31 39.47
CA GLU A 97 23.90 46.31 39.39
C GLU A 97 24.48 46.19 40.80
N ILE A 98 25.04 45.02 41.13
CA ILE A 98 25.72 44.81 42.41
C ILE A 98 27.10 45.44 42.28
N THR A 99 27.25 46.65 42.82
CA THR A 99 28.58 47.26 42.98
C THR A 99 29.38 46.50 44.04
N PRO A 100 30.63 46.11 43.74
CA PRO A 100 31.50 45.47 44.73
C PRO A 100 31.76 46.41 45.92
N GLY A 101 31.88 45.83 47.11
CA GLY A 101 32.23 46.56 48.33
C GLY A 101 33.67 47.07 48.30
N PRO A 102 34.06 48.01 49.18
CA PRO A 102 35.41 48.59 49.18
C PRO A 102 36.54 47.56 49.35
N GLY A 103 36.26 46.40 49.96
CA GLY A 103 37.22 45.30 50.13
C GLY A 103 37.27 44.28 48.98
N ASP A 104 36.30 44.31 48.06
CA ASP A 104 36.23 43.35 46.93
C ASP A 104 37.12 43.78 45.75
N TYR A 105 37.63 45.03 45.77
CA TYR A 105 38.54 45.54 44.76
C TYR A 105 39.93 44.93 44.92
N SER A 106 40.31 44.04 43.99
CA SER A 106 41.65 43.46 43.92
C SER A 106 42.59 44.33 43.06
N LEU A 107 43.39 45.20 43.69
CA LEU A 107 44.34 46.09 43.00
C LEU A 107 45.40 45.32 42.19
N GLU A 108 45.82 44.14 42.66
CA GLU A 108 46.77 43.24 41.98
C GLU A 108 46.35 42.91 40.54
N LYS A 109 45.05 42.65 40.32
CA LYS A 109 44.49 42.29 39.00
C LYS A 109 44.34 43.51 38.08
N SER A 110 44.34 44.72 38.67
CA SER A 110 44.16 45.98 37.95
C SER A 110 45.46 46.56 37.38
N LYS A 111 46.62 45.96 37.67
CA LYS A 111 47.93 46.42 37.21
C LYS A 111 47.99 46.62 35.69
N ASN A 112 47.34 45.73 34.93
CA ASN A 112 47.26 45.80 33.47
C ASN A 112 46.35 46.93 32.95
N HIS A 113 45.45 47.45 33.80
CA HIS A 113 44.57 48.58 33.50
C HIS A 113 45.18 49.93 33.91
N ILE A 114 45.99 49.95 34.98
CA ILE A 114 46.61 51.17 35.51
C ILE A 114 47.88 51.53 34.73
N TYR A 115 48.68 50.54 34.35
CA TYR A 115 49.95 50.75 33.66
C TYR A 115 49.93 50.17 32.25
N LYS A 116 50.69 50.78 31.33
CA LYS A 116 50.90 50.19 30.00
C LYS A 116 51.71 48.90 30.16
N CYS A 117 51.11 47.76 29.84
CA CYS A 117 51.76 46.46 29.82
C CYS A 117 51.91 45.96 28.38
N ALA A 118 52.95 45.17 28.12
CA ALA A 118 53.10 44.46 26.86
C ALA A 118 51.96 43.42 26.70
N PRO A 119 51.51 43.12 25.47
CA PRO A 119 50.45 42.14 25.24
C PRO A 119 50.86 40.74 25.74
N ALA A 120 50.02 40.13 26.58
CA ALA A 120 50.18 38.76 27.05
C ALA A 120 49.32 37.83 26.20
N HIS A 121 49.94 37.06 25.32
CA HIS A 121 49.25 36.09 24.47
C HIS A 121 49.16 34.74 25.19
N SER A 122 47.96 34.26 25.49
CA SER A 122 47.72 32.89 25.94
C SER A 122 47.31 32.03 24.74
N MET A 123 48.00 30.90 24.53
CA MET A 123 47.52 29.88 23.59
C MET A 123 46.49 29.02 24.32
N SER A 124 45.22 29.07 23.88
CA SER A 124 44.20 28.12 24.34
C SER A 124 44.53 26.72 23.82
N PHE A 125 44.28 25.69 24.62
CA PHE A 125 44.38 24.31 24.15
C PHE A 125 43.40 24.06 23.00
N ARG A 126 43.80 23.19 22.07
CA ARG A 126 42.89 22.71 21.02
C ARG A 126 41.84 21.85 21.69
N HIS A 127 40.58 22.26 21.63
CA HIS A 127 39.47 21.39 22.01
C HIS A 127 39.51 20.15 21.11
N GLU A 128 39.28 18.98 21.68
CA GLU A 128 39.10 17.77 20.88
C GLU A 128 37.96 18.00 19.91
N THR A 129 38.18 17.64 18.65
CA THR A 129 37.15 17.69 17.61
C THR A 129 36.00 16.81 18.08
N THR A 130 34.84 17.43 18.34
CA THR A 130 33.59 16.73 18.62
C THR A 130 33.39 15.61 17.62
N ASP A 131 33.00 14.44 18.11
CA ASP A 131 32.80 13.21 17.33
C ASP A 131 32.21 13.51 15.96
N VAL A 132 33.02 13.23 14.94
CA VAL A 132 32.56 13.09 13.56
C VAL A 132 31.42 12.08 13.60
N ASP A 133 30.28 12.42 12.97
CA ASP A 133 29.11 11.56 12.85
C ASP A 133 29.54 10.10 12.78
N ILE A 134 29.19 9.31 13.80
CA ILE A 134 29.49 7.87 13.86
C ILE A 134 28.64 7.21 12.78
N THR A 135 29.05 7.35 11.52
CA THR A 135 28.45 6.66 10.41
C THR A 135 28.94 5.22 10.50
N PRO A 136 28.04 4.24 10.62
CA PRO A 136 28.42 2.84 10.57
C PRO A 136 29.23 2.59 9.29
N GLY A 137 30.30 1.80 9.39
CA GLY A 137 31.07 1.37 8.23
C GLY A 137 30.17 0.69 7.18
N PRO A 138 30.63 0.53 5.93
CA PRO A 138 29.80 0.01 4.84
C PRO A 138 29.17 -1.36 5.13
N ASP A 139 29.80 -2.18 5.98
CA ASP A 139 29.30 -3.50 6.40
C ASP A 139 28.40 -3.48 7.65
N ALA A 140 28.30 -2.34 8.35
CA ALA A 140 27.49 -2.21 9.55
C ALA A 140 26.01 -1.83 9.26
N TYR A 141 25.65 -1.60 8.00
CA TYR A 141 24.26 -1.40 7.60
C TYR A 141 23.52 -2.74 7.55
N THR A 142 22.87 -3.12 8.66
CA THR A 142 21.99 -4.29 8.67
C THR A 142 20.61 -3.90 8.15
N VAL A 143 20.21 -4.41 6.98
CA VAL A 143 18.84 -4.25 6.49
C VAL A 143 17.88 -5.08 7.36
N PRO A 144 16.73 -4.52 7.76
CA PRO A 144 15.73 -5.30 8.49
C PRO A 144 15.26 -6.47 7.62
N ARG A 145 15.16 -7.67 8.21
CA ARG A 145 14.64 -8.85 7.49
C ARG A 145 13.27 -8.52 6.93
N VAL A 146 13.04 -8.78 5.64
CA VAL A 146 11.75 -8.55 4.96
C VAL A 146 10.91 -9.83 4.88
N MET A 147 11.50 -10.97 5.25
CA MET A 147 10.88 -12.30 5.16
C MET A 147 10.81 -12.95 6.54
N GLY A 148 9.61 -13.36 6.96
CA GLY A 148 9.34 -14.05 8.22
C GLY A 148 8.51 -13.21 9.21
N PRO A 149 7.98 -13.83 10.28
CA PRO A 149 7.23 -13.12 11.31
C PRO A 149 8.17 -12.14 12.06
N ASN A 150 7.70 -10.92 12.32
CA ASN A 150 8.39 -9.82 13.05
C ASN A 150 9.26 -8.89 12.20
N THR A 151 8.69 -8.29 11.15
CA THR A 151 9.32 -7.20 10.38
C THR A 151 8.94 -5.84 10.97
N ALA A 152 9.93 -4.99 11.25
CA ALA A 152 9.72 -3.74 12.00
C ALA A 152 8.93 -2.66 11.23
N TYR A 153 9.00 -2.65 9.90
CA TYR A 153 8.53 -1.52 9.07
C TYR A 153 7.48 -1.89 8.02
N THR A 154 7.22 -3.17 7.79
CA THR A 154 6.29 -3.66 6.76
C THR A 154 5.55 -4.88 7.28
N ALA A 155 4.35 -5.17 6.76
CA ALA A 155 3.66 -6.41 7.09
C ALA A 155 4.31 -7.58 6.33
N ALA A 156 4.83 -8.56 7.06
CA ALA A 156 5.42 -9.76 6.46
C ALA A 156 4.35 -10.63 5.78
N SER A 157 4.67 -11.15 4.60
CA SER A 157 3.83 -12.18 3.98
C SER A 157 3.95 -13.51 4.77
N PRO A 158 2.88 -14.32 4.86
CA PRO A 158 2.93 -15.61 5.54
C PRO A 158 4.02 -16.51 4.94
N CYS A 159 4.96 -16.97 5.77
CA CYS A 159 5.99 -17.92 5.37
C CYS A 159 5.60 -19.31 5.87
N TYR A 160 5.15 -20.18 4.97
CA TYR A 160 4.81 -21.57 5.28
C TYR A 160 6.05 -22.44 5.05
N SER A 161 6.62 -23.01 6.11
CA SER A 161 7.59 -24.09 5.99
C SER A 161 6.86 -25.43 6.07
N MET A 162 7.19 -26.36 5.17
CA MET A 162 6.75 -27.74 5.32
C MET A 162 7.57 -28.37 6.46
N LYS A 163 6.94 -28.57 7.61
CA LYS A 163 7.52 -29.39 8.68
C LYS A 163 7.65 -30.82 8.16
N TRP A 164 8.83 -31.43 8.28
CA TRP A 164 9.04 -32.84 7.95
C TRP A 164 8.06 -33.71 8.75
N ARG A 165 7.58 -34.80 8.12
CA ARG A 165 6.65 -35.75 8.74
C ARG A 165 7.25 -36.24 10.06
N SER A 166 6.58 -35.96 11.18
CA SER A 166 6.94 -36.57 12.47
C SER A 166 6.70 -38.07 12.41
N LYS A 167 7.63 -38.87 12.93
CA LYS A 167 7.44 -40.32 13.06
C LYS A 167 6.34 -40.70 14.07
N LEU A 168 6.01 -39.77 14.97
CA LEU A 168 4.95 -39.94 15.96
C LEU A 168 3.59 -40.10 15.29
N GLY A 169 3.05 -41.31 15.34
CA GLY A 169 1.72 -41.66 14.82
C GLY A 169 1.70 -42.41 13.47
N LEU A 170 2.86 -42.85 12.95
CA LEU A 170 2.90 -43.79 11.82
C LEU A 170 2.66 -45.22 12.32
N CYS A 171 2.02 -46.04 11.49
CA CYS A 171 1.80 -47.49 11.74
C CYS A 171 3.08 -48.29 12.03
N GLU A 172 4.26 -47.71 11.79
CA GLU A 172 5.56 -48.31 12.12
C GLU A 172 5.86 -48.34 13.63
N GLU A 173 5.31 -47.41 14.43
CA GLU A 173 5.60 -47.35 15.88
C GLU A 173 4.80 -48.36 16.69
N ASP A 174 3.67 -48.85 16.16
CA ASP A 174 2.72 -49.69 16.89
C ASP A 174 2.46 -51.00 16.13
N LEU A 175 3.54 -51.75 15.87
CA LEU A 175 3.52 -53.10 15.26
C LEU A 175 2.55 -54.07 15.96
N CYS A 176 2.19 -53.77 17.22
CA CYS A 176 1.26 -54.55 18.03
C CYS A 176 -0.22 -54.31 17.68
N LYS A 177 -0.57 -53.24 16.94
CA LYS A 177 -1.97 -52.85 16.65
C LYS A 177 -2.45 -53.21 15.25
N THR A 178 -1.54 -53.60 14.35
CA THR A 178 -1.90 -54.08 13.02
C THR A 178 -1.59 -55.58 12.91
N PRO A 179 -2.58 -56.46 13.16
CA PRO A 179 -2.39 -57.88 12.88
C PRO A 179 -1.97 -58.05 11.42
N GLY A 180 -0.90 -58.80 11.18
CA GLY A 180 -0.44 -59.09 9.82
C GLY A 180 -1.54 -59.75 8.98
N PRO A 181 -1.42 -59.77 7.64
CA PRO A 181 -2.45 -60.31 6.75
C PRO A 181 -2.85 -61.76 7.06
N ALA A 182 -1.99 -62.54 7.71
CA ALA A 182 -2.25 -63.91 8.15
C ALA A 182 -2.97 -64.02 9.51
N ALA A 183 -3.07 -62.94 10.29
CA ALA A 183 -3.69 -62.91 11.62
C ALA A 183 -5.19 -62.58 11.59
N TYR A 184 -5.74 -62.22 10.42
CA TYR A 184 -7.19 -62.10 10.25
C TYR A 184 -7.84 -63.49 10.28
N ARG A 185 -8.88 -63.65 11.11
CA ARG A 185 -9.68 -64.88 11.12
C ARG A 185 -10.33 -65.08 9.75
N LYS A 186 -10.11 -66.24 9.14
CA LYS A 186 -10.81 -66.63 7.92
C LYS A 186 -12.30 -66.76 8.24
N THR A 187 -13.15 -66.05 7.50
CA THR A 187 -14.61 -66.22 7.59
C THR A 187 -14.99 -67.61 7.10
N GLU A 188 -15.89 -68.30 7.81
CA GLU A 188 -16.37 -69.61 7.37
C GLU A 188 -17.02 -69.53 5.99
N LEU A 189 -16.70 -70.48 5.11
CA LEU A 189 -17.17 -70.50 3.71
C LEU A 189 -18.70 -70.61 3.62
N ASP A 190 -19.30 -71.25 4.62
CA ASP A 190 -20.74 -71.43 4.83
C ASP A 190 -21.53 -70.13 5.02
N VAL A 191 -20.84 -68.99 5.16
CA VAL A 191 -21.46 -67.65 5.27
C VAL A 191 -21.83 -67.10 3.89
N TYR A 192 -21.07 -67.43 2.84
CA TYR A 192 -21.26 -66.85 1.50
C TYR A 192 -21.36 -67.88 0.38
N LYS A 193 -21.08 -69.16 0.66
CA LYS A 193 -21.34 -70.28 -0.24
C LYS A 193 -22.49 -71.10 0.29
N THR A 194 -23.22 -71.74 -0.63
CA THR A 194 -24.26 -72.71 -0.30
C THR A 194 -23.65 -73.84 0.54
N ARG A 195 -24.18 -74.01 1.76
CA ARG A 195 -23.69 -75.03 2.70
C ARG A 195 -23.92 -76.42 2.12
N ALA A 196 -22.94 -77.31 2.31
CA ALA A 196 -23.13 -78.72 1.98
C ALA A 196 -24.16 -79.35 2.92
N PRO A 197 -24.96 -80.33 2.46
CA PRO A 197 -25.91 -81.04 3.32
C PRO A 197 -25.16 -81.78 4.42
N LYS A 198 -25.58 -81.57 5.67
CA LYS A 198 -25.06 -82.30 6.84
C LYS A 198 -26.00 -83.47 7.13
N TYR A 199 -25.48 -84.68 7.12
CA TYR A 199 -26.24 -85.88 7.48
C TYR A 199 -25.86 -86.31 8.90
N THR A 200 -26.86 -86.68 9.69
CA THR A 200 -26.71 -87.31 11.00
C THR A 200 -27.14 -88.76 10.87
N ILE A 201 -26.39 -89.68 11.48
CA ILE A 201 -26.85 -91.07 11.74
C ILE A 201 -27.74 -91.05 12.98
#